data_AF-A0A812QT84-F1
#
_entry.id   AF-A0A812QT84-F1
#
_cell.length_a   1.000
_cell.length_b   1.000
_cell.length_c   1.000
_cell.angle_alpha   90.00
_cell.angle_beta   90.00
_cell.angle_gamma   90.00
#
_symmetry.space_group_name_H-M   'P 1'
#
loop_
_entity.id
_entity.type
_entity.pdbx_description
1 polymer ?
#
loop_
_entity_poly.entity_id
_entity_poly.type
_entity_poly.pdbx_seq_one_letter_code
_entity_poly.pdbx_strand_id
1 'polypeptide(L)'
;MSSTSLEDIVKAIQYPSKEKVWMQLQSLGAEHEQHWPGYTFLRRSLPENVEYLVDVDLIFLQKKSEASKQIAPEDVRQLYAMVKSLCRKARIIHAKVLFQGTEVFNGRFQKLAEVLSGVAKGADVVILTGVYTVESQRGWAVPVDFTLQAGAPFVKKAEKLRRAIAKLEEGNFGKAAGRVRSLLSHGDKASFTREWTSAGGALSFLQRQLGLVHFLENESEKEAYRRRLCLPENTQQAFWEDVVSNELQCRARELLWRFRTRVSLVLRQSIEATCCPSPAPVAPPATASAEQQAAEAKSVRGAKRKACFAALERGTEVGVKCDDGCWYGATVLHMKREEAADNALQVKIRYHGCGKEDDEWLSELSGKAVRRLKTTATQVDASEENELCPIVRPAYFTAAVRCARSAALLLDKAAQKSEALEADCYVRLPCKLPARDANGKTATTIILGPTPGFLAGNF
;
A
#
# COMPACT_ATOMS: atom_id res chain seq x y z
N MET A 1 40.77 0.03 13.04
CA MET A 1 39.42 0.62 12.94
C MET A 1 38.45 -0.54 12.98
N SER A 2 37.58 -0.60 13.98
CA SER A 2 36.52 -1.62 14.04
C SER A 2 35.60 -1.44 12.82
N SER A 3 35.27 -2.54 12.14
CA SER A 3 34.27 -2.52 11.07
C SER A 3 32.91 -2.21 11.68
N THR A 4 32.43 -0.97 11.55
CA THR A 4 31.07 -0.61 11.95
C THR A 4 30.08 -1.43 11.12
N SER A 5 29.22 -2.21 11.77
CA SER A 5 28.21 -2.99 11.06
C SER A 5 27.06 -2.10 10.60
N LEU A 6 26.32 -2.52 9.57
CA LEU A 6 25.10 -1.82 9.15
C LEU A 6 24.07 -1.74 10.29
N GLU A 7 24.01 -2.74 11.16
CA GLU A 7 23.13 -2.74 12.32
C GLU A 7 23.51 -1.66 13.34
N ASP A 8 24.81 -1.46 13.58
CA ASP A 8 25.30 -0.40 14.46
C ASP A 8 24.94 0.98 13.89
N ILE A 9 25.08 1.17 12.57
CA ILE A 9 24.69 2.41 11.89
C ILE A 9 23.21 2.68 12.09
N VAL A 10 22.35 1.71 11.75
CA VAL A 10 20.90 1.86 11.84
C VAL A 10 20.43 2.13 13.28
N LYS A 11 21.07 1.51 14.28
CA LYS A 11 20.78 1.77 15.70
C LYS A 11 21.28 3.14 16.18
N ALA A 12 22.36 3.65 15.59
CA ALA A 12 22.96 4.93 15.98
C ALA A 12 22.21 6.16 15.41
N ILE A 13 21.44 5.99 14.33
CA ILE A 13 20.68 7.08 13.72
C ILE A 13 19.69 7.69 14.72
N GLN A 14 19.75 9.00 14.87
CA GLN A 14 18.80 9.76 15.68
C GLN A 14 17.58 10.16 14.84
N TYR A 15 16.64 9.23 14.70
CA TYR A 15 15.44 9.39 13.88
C TYR A 15 14.60 10.62 14.29
N PRO A 16 13.99 11.33 13.32
CA PRO A 16 13.03 12.38 13.65
C PRO A 16 11.78 11.79 14.31
N SER A 17 11.12 12.56 15.19
CA SER A 17 9.82 12.14 15.73
C SER A 17 8.79 12.07 14.61
N LYS A 18 8.32 10.85 14.29
CA LYS A 18 7.34 10.62 13.24
C LYS A 18 6.06 11.41 13.46
N GLU A 19 5.59 11.54 14.71
CA GLU A 19 4.37 12.27 15.07
C GLU A 19 4.53 13.77 14.80
N LYS A 20 5.65 14.36 15.25
CA LYS A 20 5.89 15.79 15.07
C LYS A 20 6.00 16.14 13.59
N VAL A 21 6.78 15.35 12.84
CA VAL A 21 6.91 15.55 11.38
C VAL A 21 5.57 15.37 10.68
N TRP A 22 4.82 14.32 11.01
CA TRP A 22 3.52 14.04 10.43
C TRP A 22 2.52 15.16 10.69
N MET A 23 2.38 15.58 11.94
CA MET A 23 1.46 16.65 12.33
C MET A 23 1.81 17.97 11.64
N GLN A 24 3.10 18.32 11.55
CA GLN A 24 3.56 19.50 10.83
C GLN A 24 3.15 19.44 9.34
N LEU A 25 3.40 18.32 8.67
CA LEU A 25 3.07 18.18 7.25
C LEU A 25 1.56 18.10 6.98
N GLN A 26 0.79 17.46 7.85
CA GLN A 26 -0.68 17.45 7.74
C GLN A 26 -1.28 18.85 7.98
N SER A 27 -0.72 19.62 8.93
CA SER A 27 -1.12 21.02 9.15
C SER A 27 -0.86 21.87 7.91
N LEU A 28 0.32 21.70 7.30
CA LEU A 28 0.69 22.39 6.08
C LEU A 28 -0.21 22.00 4.90
N GLY A 29 -0.57 20.72 4.74
CA GLY A 29 -1.56 20.30 3.74
C GLY A 29 -2.93 20.96 3.95
N ALA A 30 -3.39 21.06 5.20
CA ALA A 30 -4.65 21.72 5.54
C ALA A 30 -4.60 23.25 5.34
N GLU A 31 -3.50 23.90 5.70
CA GLU A 31 -3.29 25.33 5.45
C GLU A 31 -3.34 25.64 3.96
N HIS A 32 -2.76 24.76 3.13
CA HIS A 32 -2.73 24.99 1.70
C HIS A 32 -4.06 24.71 1.02
N GLU A 33 -4.95 23.87 1.56
CA GLU A 33 -6.27 23.55 1.00
C GLU A 33 -7.07 24.79 0.56
N GLN A 34 -6.97 25.90 1.31
CA GLN A 34 -7.67 27.16 1.01
C GLN A 34 -7.28 27.77 -0.35
N HIS A 35 -6.10 27.45 -0.88
CA HIS A 35 -5.63 27.91 -2.19
C HIS A 35 -6.22 27.09 -3.34
N TRP A 36 -6.98 26.03 -3.05
CA TRP A 36 -7.49 25.07 -4.02
C TRP A 36 -9.01 24.92 -3.88
N PRO A 37 -9.80 25.91 -4.32
CA PRO A 37 -11.25 25.89 -4.10
C PRO A 37 -11.94 24.65 -4.66
N GLY A 38 -11.43 24.06 -5.74
CA GLY A 38 -11.95 22.83 -6.34
C GLY A 38 -11.46 21.53 -5.73
N TYR A 39 -10.59 21.58 -4.71
CA TYR A 39 -10.01 20.41 -4.07
C TYR A 39 -10.28 20.37 -2.57
N THR A 40 -10.22 19.18 -2.00
CA THR A 40 -10.29 18.92 -0.58
C THR A 40 -9.05 18.15 -0.13
N PHE A 41 -8.40 18.60 0.93
CA PHE A 41 -7.23 17.94 1.46
C PHE A 41 -7.63 16.67 2.21
N LEU A 42 -7.10 15.53 1.77
CA LEU A 42 -7.36 14.24 2.39
C LEU A 42 -6.42 14.03 3.58
N ARG A 43 -6.88 14.46 4.76
CA ARG A 43 -6.20 14.18 6.03
C ARG A 43 -6.10 12.67 6.26
N ARG A 44 -4.91 12.19 6.58
CA ARG A 44 -4.65 10.78 6.90
C ARG A 44 -4.20 10.66 8.37
N SER A 45 -4.58 9.55 9.00
CA SER A 45 -3.98 9.15 10.27
C SER A 45 -2.59 8.59 10.06
N LEU A 46 -1.70 8.88 11.00
CA LEU A 46 -0.39 8.22 11.06
C LEU A 46 -0.62 6.72 11.33
N PRO A 47 0.00 5.80 10.57
CA PRO A 47 -0.13 4.38 10.86
C PRO A 47 0.52 4.03 12.21
N GLU A 48 -0.26 3.50 13.15
CA GLU A 48 0.17 3.22 14.54
C GLU A 48 1.44 2.36 14.62
N ASN A 49 1.56 1.36 13.74
CA ASN A 49 2.66 0.37 13.76
C ASN A 49 3.89 0.75 12.92
N VAL A 50 3.91 1.95 12.31
CA VAL A 50 5.07 2.44 11.53
C VAL A 50 5.95 3.28 12.43
N GLU A 51 7.20 2.89 12.66
CA GLU A 51 8.15 3.63 13.50
C GLU A 51 8.95 4.68 12.71
N TYR A 52 9.27 4.38 11.44
CA TYR A 52 10.12 5.21 10.61
C TYR A 52 9.31 5.91 9.52
N LEU A 53 9.40 7.23 9.47
CA LEU A 53 8.75 8.04 8.44
C LEU A 53 9.65 8.13 7.19
N VAL A 54 9.33 7.37 6.16
CA VAL A 54 10.12 7.28 4.92
C VAL A 54 9.71 8.38 3.93
N ASP A 55 8.42 8.66 3.82
CA ASP A 55 7.80 9.64 2.94
C ASP A 55 6.44 10.07 3.51
N VAL A 56 5.89 11.18 2.98
CA VAL A 56 4.57 11.68 3.33
C VAL A 56 3.78 12.05 2.08
N ASP A 57 2.54 11.58 2.00
CA ASP A 57 1.60 11.98 0.95
C ASP A 57 0.76 13.18 1.43
N LEU A 58 0.75 14.27 0.65
CA LEU A 58 -0.22 15.35 0.78
C LEU A 58 -1.17 15.31 -0.43
N ILE A 59 -2.39 14.83 -0.22
CA ILE A 59 -3.33 14.53 -1.30
C ILE A 59 -4.47 15.53 -1.29
N PHE A 60 -4.64 16.23 -2.41
CA PHE A 60 -5.74 17.13 -2.68
C PHE A 60 -6.67 16.44 -3.69
N LEU A 61 -7.87 16.09 -3.22
CA LEU A 61 -8.88 15.36 -3.98
C LEU A 61 -9.91 16.33 -4.55
N GLN A 62 -10.16 16.27 -5.86
CA GLN A 62 -11.14 17.14 -6.49
C GLN A 62 -12.54 16.93 -5.91
N LYS A 63 -13.25 18.02 -5.62
CA LYS A 63 -14.60 18.00 -5.07
C LYS A 63 -15.58 17.41 -6.08
N LYS A 64 -16.54 16.61 -5.59
CA LYS A 64 -17.52 15.92 -6.45
C LYS A 64 -18.38 16.87 -7.30
N SER A 65 -18.68 18.06 -6.79
CA SER A 65 -19.47 19.08 -7.49
C SER A 65 -18.77 19.63 -8.73
N GLU A 66 -17.45 19.55 -8.77
CA GLU A 66 -16.59 20.11 -9.82
C GLU A 66 -15.83 19.03 -10.57
N ALA A 67 -16.26 17.76 -10.45
CA ALA A 67 -15.53 16.60 -10.97
C ALA A 67 -15.47 16.59 -12.51
N SER A 68 -14.63 17.44 -13.08
CA SER A 68 -13.95 17.08 -14.31
C SER A 68 -13.25 15.75 -14.04
N LYS A 69 -13.23 14.85 -15.03
CA LYS A 69 -12.49 13.59 -14.88
C LYS A 69 -10.97 13.79 -14.99
N GLN A 70 -10.51 15.05 -15.07
CA GLN A 70 -9.16 15.42 -15.45
C GLN A 70 -8.71 16.68 -14.71
N ILE A 71 -7.44 16.69 -14.30
CA ILE A 71 -6.77 17.82 -13.64
C ILE A 71 -6.41 18.88 -14.68
N ALA A 72 -6.71 20.16 -14.41
CA ALA A 72 -6.38 21.22 -15.34
C ALA A 72 -4.88 21.54 -15.31
N PRO A 73 -4.27 21.94 -16.45
CA PRO A 73 -2.87 22.39 -16.47
C PRO A 73 -2.59 23.53 -15.49
N GLU A 74 -3.56 24.42 -15.24
CA GLU A 74 -3.41 25.54 -14.32
C GLU A 74 -3.29 25.10 -12.86
N ASP A 75 -4.07 24.10 -12.45
CA ASP A 75 -3.96 23.47 -11.12
C ASP A 75 -2.53 22.92 -10.92
N VAL A 76 -1.94 22.33 -11.96
CA VAL A 76 -0.57 21.80 -11.88
C VAL A 76 0.48 22.92 -11.76
N ARG A 77 0.25 24.09 -12.38
CA ARG A 77 1.13 25.26 -12.21
C ARG A 77 1.07 25.79 -10.78
N GLN A 78 -0.14 25.85 -10.20
CA GLN A 78 -0.33 26.23 -8.80
C GLN A 78 0.35 25.21 -7.86
N LEU A 79 0.26 23.92 -8.18
CA LEU A 79 0.92 22.85 -7.41
C LEU A 79 2.41 23.08 -7.40
N TYR A 80 2.97 23.28 -8.59
CA TYR A 80 4.39 23.54 -8.76
C TYR A 80 4.85 24.78 -7.98
N ALA A 81 4.11 25.89 -8.03
CA ALA A 81 4.42 27.09 -7.28
C ALA A 81 4.42 26.84 -5.75
N MET A 82 3.42 26.13 -5.25
CA MET A 82 3.32 25.75 -3.83
C MET A 82 4.47 24.81 -3.41
N VAL A 83 4.78 23.79 -4.20
CA VAL A 83 5.90 22.89 -3.89
C VAL A 83 7.23 23.64 -3.89
N LYS A 84 7.43 24.58 -4.82
CA LYS A 84 8.64 25.43 -4.82
C LYS A 84 8.76 26.31 -3.58
N SER A 85 7.66 26.85 -3.06
CA SER A 85 7.70 27.70 -1.87
C SER A 85 7.97 26.89 -0.61
N LEU A 86 7.41 25.69 -0.51
CA LEU A 86 7.52 24.81 0.66
C LEU A 86 8.85 24.05 0.73
N CYS A 87 9.25 23.45 -0.39
CA CYS A 87 10.51 22.74 -0.49
C CYS A 87 11.60 23.74 -0.82
N ARG A 88 12.27 24.26 0.23
CA ARG A 88 13.37 25.23 0.11
C ARG A 88 14.30 24.90 -1.07
N LYS A 89 14.71 25.95 -1.78
CA LYS A 89 15.53 25.87 -3.00
C LYS A 89 14.86 25.07 -4.14
N ALA A 90 13.52 24.99 -4.16
CA ALA A 90 12.72 24.39 -5.23
C ALA A 90 13.10 22.94 -5.59
N ARG A 91 13.46 22.13 -4.60
CA ARG A 91 13.95 20.75 -4.81
C ARG A 91 12.80 19.78 -5.07
N ILE A 92 12.19 19.89 -6.24
CA ILE A 92 11.33 18.85 -6.81
C ILE A 92 12.23 17.82 -7.47
N ILE A 93 12.19 16.59 -6.95
CA ILE A 93 13.14 15.53 -7.36
C ILE A 93 12.51 14.55 -8.35
N HIS A 94 11.19 14.45 -8.35
CA HIS A 94 10.47 13.46 -9.13
C HIS A 94 9.08 13.99 -9.47
N ALA A 95 8.55 13.60 -10.61
CA ALA A 95 7.16 13.86 -10.96
C ALA A 95 6.53 12.64 -11.61
N LYS A 96 5.22 12.51 -11.40
CA LYS A 96 4.43 11.42 -11.95
C LYS A 96 3.07 11.94 -12.41
N VAL A 97 2.66 11.51 -13.59
CA VAL A 97 1.35 11.81 -14.17
C VAL A 97 0.69 10.49 -14.52
N LEU A 98 -0.52 10.27 -14.03
CA LEU A 98 -1.32 9.10 -14.36
C LEU A 98 -2.61 9.52 -15.06
N PHE A 99 -3.09 8.61 -15.90
CA PHE A 99 -4.40 8.65 -16.53
C PHE A 99 -5.05 7.28 -16.44
N GLN A 100 -6.18 7.20 -15.73
CA GLN A 100 -6.94 5.96 -15.56
C GLN A 100 -6.09 4.81 -15.01
N GLY A 101 -5.11 5.14 -14.17
CA GLY A 101 -4.16 4.20 -13.57
C GLY A 101 -2.93 3.88 -14.42
N THR A 102 -2.87 4.34 -15.67
CA THR A 102 -1.71 4.20 -16.56
C THR A 102 -0.73 5.37 -16.36
N GLU A 103 0.57 5.08 -16.30
CA GLU A 103 1.60 6.11 -16.16
C GLU A 103 1.84 6.80 -17.50
N VAL A 104 1.53 8.09 -17.58
CA VAL A 104 1.77 8.94 -18.77
C VAL A 104 3.14 9.60 -18.69
N PHE A 105 3.58 9.90 -17.47
CA PHE A 105 4.92 10.40 -17.16
C PHE A 105 5.35 9.84 -15.80
N ASN A 106 6.58 9.38 -15.68
CA ASN A 106 7.16 8.92 -14.43
C ASN A 106 8.69 9.06 -14.51
N GLY A 107 9.25 10.03 -13.81
CA GLY A 107 10.67 10.28 -13.88
C GLY A 107 11.18 11.41 -13.02
N ARG A 108 12.50 11.59 -13.05
CA ARG A 108 13.18 12.71 -12.39
C ARG A 108 12.63 14.02 -12.93
N PHE A 109 12.24 14.92 -12.04
CA PHE A 109 11.71 16.22 -12.44
C PHE A 109 12.85 17.09 -13.00
N GLN A 110 12.71 17.54 -14.25
CA GLN A 110 13.63 18.50 -14.86
C GLN A 110 12.93 19.84 -15.10
N LYS A 111 11.76 19.81 -15.75
CA LYS A 111 11.02 21.01 -16.15
C LYS A 111 9.51 20.79 -16.01
N LEU A 112 8.79 21.86 -15.64
CA LEU A 112 7.33 21.83 -15.54
C LEU A 112 6.65 21.50 -16.87
N ALA A 113 7.23 21.92 -18.00
CA ALA A 113 6.68 21.69 -19.34
C ALA A 113 6.49 20.19 -19.66
N GLU A 114 7.37 19.30 -19.16
CA GLU A 114 7.27 17.85 -19.36
C GLU A 114 6.05 17.27 -18.63
N VAL A 115 5.84 17.71 -17.38
CA VAL A 115 4.67 17.34 -16.58
C VAL A 115 3.39 17.84 -17.26
N LEU A 116 3.37 19.10 -17.70
CA LEU A 116 2.22 19.69 -18.40
C LEU A 116 1.91 18.98 -19.73
N SER A 117 2.93 18.52 -20.46
CA SER A 117 2.75 17.70 -21.66
C SER A 117 2.06 16.36 -21.35
N GLY A 118 2.41 15.73 -20.23
CA GLY A 118 1.70 14.55 -19.73
C GLY A 118 0.25 14.86 -19.35
N VAL A 119 0.01 15.99 -18.68
CA VAL A 119 -1.33 16.44 -18.24
C VAL A 119 -2.22 16.75 -19.43
N ALA A 120 -1.69 17.33 -20.50
CA ALA A 120 -2.42 17.63 -21.74
C ALA A 120 -2.98 16.38 -22.44
N LYS A 121 -2.45 15.18 -22.14
CA LYS A 121 -2.98 13.89 -22.63
C LYS A 121 -4.19 13.38 -21.82
N GLY A 122 -4.64 14.17 -20.85
CA GLY A 122 -5.61 13.79 -19.84
C GLY A 122 -4.90 13.18 -18.65
N ALA A 123 -4.99 13.81 -17.48
CA ALA A 123 -4.44 13.26 -16.23
C ALA A 123 -5.52 13.22 -15.14
N ASP A 124 -5.66 12.10 -14.46
CA ASP A 124 -6.50 11.98 -13.27
C ASP A 124 -5.69 12.01 -11.97
N VAL A 125 -4.37 11.85 -12.04
CA VAL A 125 -3.46 12.02 -10.90
C VAL A 125 -2.18 12.71 -11.35
N VAL A 126 -1.76 13.74 -10.61
CA VAL A 126 -0.45 14.38 -10.76
C VAL A 126 0.23 14.41 -9.41
N ILE A 127 1.48 13.93 -9.36
CA ILE A 127 2.30 13.88 -8.15
C ILE A 127 3.59 14.63 -8.42
N LEU A 128 3.91 15.62 -7.59
CA LEU A 128 5.22 16.25 -7.52
C LEU A 128 5.86 15.86 -6.20
N THR A 129 7.02 15.19 -6.25
CA THR A 129 7.77 14.82 -5.04
C THR A 129 8.80 15.90 -4.76
N GLY A 130 8.60 16.63 -3.66
CA GLY A 130 9.53 17.61 -3.14
C GLY A 130 10.34 17.09 -1.96
N VAL A 131 11.47 17.72 -1.66
CA VAL A 131 12.24 17.47 -0.43
C VAL A 131 11.93 18.57 0.58
N TYR A 132 11.21 18.22 1.64
CA TYR A 132 10.87 19.14 2.73
C TYR A 132 11.86 19.00 3.88
N THR A 133 12.43 20.11 4.35
CA THR A 133 13.35 20.13 5.48
C THR A 133 12.60 20.49 6.76
N VAL A 134 12.60 19.58 7.73
CA VAL A 134 11.93 19.77 9.02
C VAL A 134 12.89 20.46 9.98
N GLU A 135 12.85 21.79 10.03
CA GLU A 135 13.76 22.60 10.86
C GLU A 135 13.67 22.25 12.36
N SER A 136 12.45 22.04 12.85
CA SER A 136 12.15 21.66 14.23
C SER A 136 12.74 20.30 14.63
N GLN A 137 13.21 19.51 13.66
CA GLN A 137 13.79 18.19 13.83
C GLN A 137 15.21 18.16 13.24
N ARG A 138 16.07 19.11 13.64
CA ARG A 138 17.50 19.14 13.28
C ARG A 138 17.78 19.17 11.77
N GLY A 139 16.82 19.67 10.99
CA GLY A 139 16.94 19.77 9.54
C GLY A 139 16.91 18.42 8.82
N TRP A 140 16.18 17.42 9.36
CA TRP A 140 15.88 16.19 8.64
C TRP A 140 15.15 16.49 7.33
N ALA A 141 15.56 15.83 6.24
CA ALA A 141 14.91 15.92 4.95
C ALA A 141 13.90 14.78 4.77
N VAL A 142 12.67 15.14 4.38
CA VAL A 142 11.56 14.22 4.19
C VAL A 142 11.05 14.38 2.77
N PRO A 143 10.99 13.30 1.97
CA PRO A 143 10.31 13.33 0.69
C PRO A 143 8.81 13.50 0.92
N VAL A 144 8.21 14.48 0.25
CA VAL A 144 6.78 14.76 0.34
C VAL A 144 6.17 14.68 -1.06
N ASP A 145 5.19 13.80 -1.22
CA ASP A 145 4.44 13.60 -2.45
C ASP A 145 3.21 14.52 -2.44
N PHE A 146 3.30 15.62 -3.15
CA PHE A 146 2.19 16.56 -3.33
C PHE A 146 1.32 16.09 -4.50
N THR A 147 0.12 15.62 -4.20
CA THR A 147 -0.74 14.92 -5.16
C THR A 147 -2.01 15.71 -5.42
N LEU A 148 -2.26 16.03 -6.69
CA LEU A 148 -3.60 16.36 -7.16
C LEU A 148 -4.25 15.09 -7.69
N GLN A 149 -5.51 14.86 -7.33
CA GLN A 149 -6.26 13.70 -7.78
C GLN A 149 -7.68 14.09 -8.18
N ALA A 150 -8.03 13.81 -9.44
CA ALA A 150 -9.39 13.86 -9.97
C ALA A 150 -10.04 12.47 -9.88
N GLY A 151 -11.33 12.41 -9.59
CA GLY A 151 -12.09 11.16 -9.55
C GLY A 151 -11.95 10.38 -8.23
N ALA A 152 -12.10 9.05 -8.30
CA ALA A 152 -12.17 8.23 -7.10
C ALA A 152 -10.78 8.08 -6.43
N PRO A 153 -10.65 8.34 -5.11
CA PRO A 153 -9.37 8.25 -4.39
C PRO A 153 -8.83 6.82 -4.29
N PHE A 154 -9.68 5.82 -4.54
CA PHE A 154 -9.36 4.42 -4.27
C PHE A 154 -8.91 3.68 -5.51
N VAL A 155 -7.63 3.30 -5.52
CA VAL A 155 -7.10 2.29 -6.44
C VAL A 155 -7.85 0.98 -6.20
N LYS A 156 -8.44 0.42 -7.26
CA LYS A 156 -9.16 -0.86 -7.21
C LYS A 156 -8.27 -1.97 -6.65
N LYS A 157 -8.86 -2.92 -5.92
CA LYS A 157 -8.13 -4.05 -5.31
C LYS A 157 -7.32 -4.84 -6.35
N ALA A 158 -7.90 -5.08 -7.54
CA ALA A 158 -7.25 -5.75 -8.66
C ALA A 158 -5.97 -5.03 -9.15
N GLU A 159 -5.99 -3.70 -9.17
CA GLU A 159 -4.82 -2.88 -9.55
C GLU A 159 -3.73 -2.96 -8.49
N LYS A 160 -4.10 -2.87 -7.21
CA LYS A 160 -3.15 -3.06 -6.09
C LYS A 160 -2.48 -4.42 -6.15
N LEU A 161 -3.25 -5.46 -6.45
CA LEU A 161 -2.79 -6.82 -6.65
C LEU A 161 -1.78 -6.90 -7.81
N ARG A 162 -2.13 -6.38 -8.98
CA ARG A 162 -1.24 -6.40 -10.16
C ARG A 162 0.10 -5.71 -9.86
N ARG A 163 0.06 -4.56 -9.18
CA ARG A 163 1.27 -3.84 -8.75
C ARG A 163 2.10 -4.62 -7.75
N ALA A 164 1.48 -5.37 -6.85
CA ALA A 164 2.21 -6.24 -5.91
C ALA A 164 2.94 -7.37 -6.66
N ILE A 165 2.24 -8.04 -7.59
CA ILE A 165 2.82 -9.12 -8.43
C ILE A 165 3.98 -8.59 -9.27
N ALA A 166 3.80 -7.46 -9.97
CA ALA A 166 4.86 -6.88 -10.78
C ALA A 166 6.15 -6.58 -9.96
N LYS A 167 6.02 -6.12 -8.71
CA LYS A 167 7.19 -5.89 -7.85
C LYS A 167 7.86 -7.16 -7.34
N LEU A 168 7.10 -8.24 -7.18
CA LEU A 168 7.68 -9.56 -6.90
C LEU A 168 8.45 -10.09 -8.12
N GLU A 169 7.88 -9.96 -9.32
CA GLU A 169 8.52 -10.37 -10.58
C GLU A 169 9.80 -9.58 -10.89
N GLU A 170 9.82 -8.28 -10.58
CA GLU A 170 11.01 -7.42 -10.68
C GLU A 170 12.10 -7.75 -9.64
N GLY A 171 11.83 -8.62 -8.66
CA GLY A 171 12.74 -8.86 -7.53
C GLY A 171 12.86 -7.68 -6.56
N ASN A 172 11.92 -6.71 -6.61
CA ASN A 172 11.89 -5.56 -5.72
C ASN A 172 11.02 -5.86 -4.49
N PHE A 173 11.50 -6.80 -3.66
CA PHE A 173 10.86 -7.28 -2.45
C PHE A 173 10.53 -6.16 -1.45
N GLY A 174 11.39 -5.16 -1.30
CA GLY A 174 11.13 -4.01 -0.42
C GLY A 174 9.84 -3.26 -0.80
N LYS A 175 9.67 -2.95 -2.10
CA LYS A 175 8.42 -2.34 -2.59
C LYS A 175 7.26 -3.34 -2.55
N ALA A 176 7.50 -4.61 -2.86
CA ALA A 176 6.48 -5.66 -2.83
C ALA A 176 5.87 -5.81 -1.42
N ALA A 177 6.68 -5.82 -0.36
CA ALA A 177 6.23 -5.87 1.02
C ALA A 177 5.26 -4.72 1.35
N GLY A 178 5.59 -3.49 0.95
CA GLY A 178 4.70 -2.34 1.10
C GLY A 178 3.38 -2.48 0.35
N ARG A 179 3.39 -3.08 -0.86
CA ARG A 179 2.17 -3.33 -1.66
C ARG A 179 1.32 -4.45 -1.09
N VAL A 180 1.93 -5.57 -0.70
CA VAL A 180 1.28 -6.72 -0.06
C VAL A 180 0.58 -6.28 1.22
N ARG A 181 1.23 -5.47 2.07
CA ARG A 181 0.64 -4.88 3.27
C ARG A 181 -0.71 -4.19 3.01
N SER A 182 -0.88 -3.56 1.84
CA SER A 182 -2.12 -2.85 1.47
C SER A 182 -3.27 -3.77 1.05
N LEU A 183 -2.99 -5.05 0.82
CA LEU A 183 -3.95 -6.09 0.44
C LEU A 183 -4.42 -6.92 1.64
N LEU A 184 -3.66 -6.91 2.74
CA LEU A 184 -3.96 -7.67 3.95
C LEU A 184 -5.20 -7.16 4.69
N SER A 185 -5.82 -8.03 5.46
CA SER A 185 -6.88 -7.70 6.43
C SER A 185 -6.36 -6.70 7.48
N HIS A 186 -7.24 -6.05 8.25
CA HIS A 186 -6.80 -5.10 9.28
C HIS A 186 -5.88 -5.75 10.34
N GLY A 187 -6.24 -6.94 10.84
CA GLY A 187 -5.45 -7.68 11.82
C GLY A 187 -4.09 -8.14 11.26
N ASP A 188 -4.08 -8.73 10.07
CA ASP A 188 -2.84 -9.17 9.42
C ASP A 188 -1.94 -7.99 9.05
N LYS A 189 -2.53 -6.87 8.62
CA LYS A 189 -1.80 -5.65 8.30
C LYS A 189 -1.05 -5.13 9.51
N ALA A 190 -1.66 -5.12 10.71
CA ALA A 190 -0.99 -4.68 11.93
C ALA A 190 0.21 -5.59 12.25
N SER A 191 0.01 -6.92 12.26
CA SER A 191 1.08 -7.89 12.50
C SER A 191 2.24 -7.75 11.50
N PHE A 192 1.90 -7.73 10.20
CA PHE A 192 2.87 -7.57 9.12
C PHE A 192 3.63 -6.24 9.22
N THR A 193 2.94 -5.16 9.59
CA THR A 193 3.58 -3.84 9.74
C THR A 193 4.57 -3.84 10.89
N ARG A 194 4.25 -4.44 12.04
CA ARG A 194 5.20 -4.53 13.17
C ARG A 194 6.45 -5.30 12.79
N GLU A 195 6.29 -6.46 12.17
CA GLU A 195 7.43 -7.27 11.72
C GLU A 195 8.24 -6.56 10.63
N TRP A 196 7.58 -5.88 9.68
CA TRP A 196 8.28 -5.08 8.68
C TRP A 196 9.05 -3.92 9.29
N THR A 197 8.44 -3.21 10.23
CA THR A 197 9.10 -2.11 10.95
C THR A 197 10.37 -2.59 11.65
N SER A 198 10.32 -3.74 12.33
CA SER A 198 11.47 -4.33 13.00
C SER A 198 12.53 -4.87 12.04
N ALA A 199 12.13 -5.52 10.94
CA ALA A 199 13.07 -6.15 10.01
C ALA A 199 13.70 -5.12 9.05
N GLY A 200 12.89 -4.33 8.36
CA GLY A 200 13.32 -3.50 7.22
C GLY A 200 12.86 -2.04 7.26
N GLY A 201 12.12 -1.61 8.28
CA GLY A 201 11.62 -0.24 8.39
C GLY A 201 12.74 0.78 8.44
N ALA A 202 13.73 0.53 9.30
CA ALA A 202 14.88 1.41 9.49
C ALA A 202 15.81 1.43 8.25
N LEU A 203 15.96 0.29 7.58
CA LEU A 203 16.68 0.19 6.30
C LEU A 203 15.95 0.93 5.18
N SER A 204 14.62 0.86 5.13
CA SER A 204 13.81 1.62 4.15
C SER A 204 13.99 3.12 4.35
N PHE A 205 14.01 3.56 5.61
CA PHE A 205 14.35 4.95 5.95
C PHE A 205 15.74 5.29 5.46
N LEU A 206 16.77 4.53 5.85
CA LEU A 206 18.15 4.81 5.45
C LEU A 206 18.34 4.83 3.93
N GLN A 207 17.78 3.86 3.20
CA GLN A 207 17.81 3.81 1.73
C GLN A 207 17.22 5.09 1.12
N ARG A 208 16.07 5.53 1.62
CA ARG A 208 15.42 6.74 1.14
C ARG A 208 16.26 7.98 1.44
N GLN A 209 16.86 8.05 2.62
CA GLN A 209 17.71 9.15 3.04
C GLN A 209 19.01 9.24 2.24
N LEU A 210 19.65 8.12 1.92
CA LEU A 210 20.80 8.08 1.02
C LEU A 210 20.44 8.65 -0.36
N GLY A 211 19.30 8.25 -0.92
CA GLY A 211 18.80 8.82 -2.18
C GLY A 211 18.58 10.34 -2.12
N LEU A 212 18.27 10.91 -0.94
CA LEU A 212 18.14 12.36 -0.76
C LEU A 212 19.49 13.09 -0.78
N VAL A 213 20.58 12.44 -0.39
CA VAL A 213 21.93 13.05 -0.37
C VAL A 213 22.34 13.50 -1.77
N HIS A 214 21.92 12.79 -2.82
CA HIS A 214 22.16 13.19 -4.22
C HIS A 214 21.53 14.53 -4.61
N PHE A 215 20.52 14.99 -3.87
CA PHE A 215 19.81 16.24 -4.13
C PHE A 215 20.27 17.38 -3.22
N LEU A 216 21.27 17.17 -2.37
CA LEU A 216 21.93 18.22 -1.61
C LEU A 216 22.97 18.93 -2.50
N GLU A 217 23.07 20.25 -2.41
CA GLU A 217 23.77 21.08 -3.40
C GLU A 217 25.28 21.04 -3.29
N ASN A 218 25.78 21.15 -2.05
CA ASN A 218 27.20 21.28 -1.80
C ASN A 218 27.69 20.09 -0.97
N GLU A 219 28.98 19.77 -1.14
CA GLU A 219 29.59 18.64 -0.44
C GLU A 219 29.58 18.82 1.09
N SER A 220 29.56 20.05 1.59
CA SER A 220 29.44 20.32 3.03
C SER A 220 28.06 19.90 3.59
N GLU A 221 26.97 20.24 2.90
CA GLU A 221 25.60 19.81 3.21
C GLU A 221 25.52 18.27 3.16
N LYS A 222 26.08 17.65 2.11
CA LYS A 222 26.10 16.19 1.97
C LYS A 222 26.86 15.54 3.11
N GLU A 223 28.03 16.04 3.45
CA GLU A 223 28.86 15.48 4.52
C GLU A 223 28.23 15.66 5.90
N ALA A 224 27.63 16.83 6.16
CA ALA A 224 26.84 17.05 7.36
C ALA A 224 25.64 16.08 7.45
N TYR A 225 24.99 15.80 6.32
CA TYR A 225 23.87 14.86 6.27
C TYR A 225 24.31 13.40 6.46
N ARG A 226 25.40 12.98 5.81
CA ARG A 226 26.00 11.64 5.98
C ARG A 226 26.38 11.37 7.43
N ARG A 227 26.94 12.37 8.13
CA ARG A 227 27.22 12.29 9.57
C ARG A 227 25.96 12.09 10.41
N ARG A 228 24.83 12.72 10.05
CA ARG A 228 23.53 12.47 10.72
C ARG A 228 22.98 11.06 10.46
N LEU A 229 23.33 10.46 9.33
CA LEU A 229 23.04 9.06 9.01
C LEU A 229 24.02 8.08 9.65
N CYS A 230 24.97 8.56 10.47
CA CYS A 230 25.98 7.76 11.14
C CYS A 230 26.84 6.91 10.19
N LEU A 231 27.02 7.36 8.95
CA LEU A 231 27.87 6.67 7.98
C LEU A 231 29.35 6.93 8.30
N PRO A 232 30.22 5.91 8.18
CA PRO A 232 31.66 6.09 8.33
C PRO A 232 32.22 7.12 7.35
N GLU A 233 33.13 7.96 7.87
CA GLU A 233 33.87 8.91 7.07
C GLU A 233 34.73 8.19 6.02
N ASN A 234 34.86 8.77 4.83
CA ASN A 234 35.64 8.26 3.69
C ASN A 234 35.02 7.09 2.90
N THR A 235 33.79 6.66 3.19
CA THR A 235 33.10 5.67 2.34
C THR A 235 32.27 6.35 1.26
N GLN A 236 32.32 5.84 0.04
CA GLN A 236 31.50 6.34 -1.06
C GLN A 236 30.01 6.10 -0.78
N GLN A 237 29.15 7.07 -1.11
CA GLN A 237 27.70 6.95 -0.94
C GLN A 237 27.11 5.75 -1.70
N ALA A 238 27.56 5.54 -2.94
CA ALA A 238 27.08 4.43 -3.79
C ALA A 238 27.28 3.06 -3.14
N PHE A 239 28.41 2.87 -2.44
CA PHE A 239 28.66 1.64 -1.67
C PHE A 239 27.58 1.40 -0.61
N TRP A 240 27.23 2.44 0.15
CA TRP A 240 26.18 2.31 1.18
C TRP A 240 24.79 2.12 0.58
N GLU A 241 24.51 2.73 -0.57
CA GLU A 241 23.25 2.51 -1.27
C GLU A 241 23.08 1.05 -1.69
N ASP A 242 24.14 0.44 -2.22
CA ASP A 242 24.15 -0.98 -2.60
C ASP A 242 24.00 -1.88 -1.38
N VAL A 243 24.79 -1.65 -0.33
CA VAL A 243 24.74 -2.43 0.92
C VAL A 243 23.35 -2.37 1.55
N VAL A 244 22.78 -1.16 1.72
CA VAL A 244 21.46 -0.97 2.33
C VAL A 244 20.36 -1.54 1.45
N SER A 245 20.46 -1.37 0.12
CA SER A 245 19.49 -1.92 -0.82
C SER A 245 19.46 -3.43 -0.77
N ASN A 246 20.63 -4.09 -0.82
CA ASN A 246 20.75 -5.55 -0.78
C ASN A 246 20.20 -6.12 0.54
N GLU A 247 20.60 -5.55 1.67
CA GLU A 247 20.09 -5.97 2.98
C GLU A 247 18.57 -5.79 3.07
N LEU A 248 18.05 -4.65 2.60
CA LEU A 248 16.61 -4.38 2.57
C LEU A 248 15.86 -5.41 1.73
N GLN A 249 16.36 -5.77 0.54
CA GLN A 249 15.74 -6.78 -0.30
C GLN A 249 15.77 -8.15 0.37
N CYS A 250 16.88 -8.51 1.02
CA CYS A 250 17.03 -9.78 1.75
C CYS A 250 15.97 -9.90 2.86
N ARG A 251 15.90 -8.89 3.75
CA ARG A 251 14.94 -8.88 4.87
C ARG A 251 13.49 -8.81 4.41
N ALA A 252 13.21 -8.07 3.33
CA ALA A 252 11.87 -8.02 2.75
C ALA A 252 11.43 -9.37 2.17
N ARG A 253 12.34 -10.07 1.49
CA ARG A 253 12.11 -11.41 0.97
C ARG A 253 11.84 -12.40 2.10
N GLU A 254 12.65 -12.41 3.15
CA GLU A 254 12.43 -13.26 4.32
C GLU A 254 11.07 -13.00 4.98
N LEU A 255 10.70 -11.73 5.16
CA LEU A 255 9.40 -11.37 5.72
C LEU A 255 8.26 -11.90 4.85
N LEU A 256 8.32 -11.64 3.54
CA LEU A 256 7.33 -12.13 2.59
C LEU A 256 7.22 -13.66 2.60
N TRP A 257 8.35 -14.36 2.76
CA TRP A 257 8.40 -15.81 2.90
C TRP A 257 7.76 -16.33 4.19
N ARG A 258 8.02 -15.67 5.33
CA ARG A 258 7.37 -16.01 6.62
C ARG A 258 5.86 -15.83 6.54
N PHE A 259 5.40 -14.81 5.83
CA PHE A 259 3.96 -14.55 5.61
C PHE A 259 3.38 -15.26 4.38
N ARG A 260 4.14 -16.13 3.69
CA ARG A 260 3.75 -16.68 2.37
C ARG A 260 2.37 -17.31 2.33
N THR A 261 1.95 -18.00 3.40
CA THR A 261 0.62 -18.64 3.46
C THR A 261 -0.49 -17.60 3.46
N ARG A 262 -0.36 -16.55 4.28
CA ARG A 262 -1.33 -15.45 4.35
C ARG A 262 -1.33 -14.61 3.08
N VAL A 263 -0.14 -14.29 2.58
CA VAL A 263 0.02 -13.56 1.31
C VAL A 263 -0.61 -14.35 0.18
N SER A 264 -0.32 -15.64 0.04
CA SER A 264 -0.88 -16.50 -0.99
C SER A 264 -2.40 -16.57 -0.91
N LEU A 265 -2.97 -16.69 0.28
CA LEU A 265 -4.42 -16.69 0.48
C LEU A 265 -5.05 -15.38 0.00
N VAL A 266 -4.50 -14.24 0.42
CA VAL A 266 -4.98 -12.91 0.01
C VAL A 266 -4.85 -12.69 -1.50
N LEU A 267 -3.75 -13.14 -2.10
CA LEU A 267 -3.54 -13.05 -3.55
C LEU A 267 -4.58 -13.92 -4.28
N ARG A 268 -4.80 -15.17 -3.87
CA ARG A 268 -5.81 -16.07 -4.46
C ARG A 268 -7.22 -15.50 -4.37
N GLN A 269 -7.65 -15.09 -3.18
CA GLN A 269 -8.97 -14.48 -2.97
C GLN A 269 -9.13 -13.20 -3.80
N SER A 270 -8.07 -12.42 -3.96
CA SER A 270 -8.11 -11.20 -4.77
C SER A 270 -8.20 -11.50 -6.27
N ILE A 271 -7.57 -12.59 -6.72
CA ILE A 271 -7.63 -13.08 -8.10
C ILE A 271 -9.02 -13.62 -8.40
N GLU A 272 -9.55 -14.49 -7.54
CA GLU A 272 -10.90 -15.07 -7.68
C GLU A 272 -11.97 -13.97 -7.73
N ALA A 273 -11.90 -12.99 -6.83
CA ALA A 273 -12.81 -11.84 -6.83
C ALA A 273 -12.69 -10.95 -8.08
N THR A 274 -11.55 -10.99 -8.79
CA THR A 274 -11.35 -10.24 -10.04
C THR A 274 -11.80 -11.04 -11.26
N CYS A 275 -11.69 -12.37 -11.23
CA CYS A 275 -11.96 -13.25 -12.37
C CYS A 275 -13.40 -13.75 -12.43
N CYS A 276 -14.08 -13.84 -11.28
CA CYS A 276 -15.49 -14.19 -11.22
C CYS A 276 -16.31 -12.88 -11.16
N PRO A 277 -16.77 -12.33 -12.31
CA PRO A 277 -17.75 -11.26 -12.25
C PRO A 277 -18.93 -11.79 -11.44
N SER A 278 -19.19 -11.17 -10.29
CA SER A 278 -20.38 -11.48 -9.50
C SER A 278 -21.57 -11.53 -10.46
N PRO A 279 -22.40 -12.58 -10.43
CA PRO A 279 -23.53 -12.72 -11.36
C PRO A 279 -24.28 -11.39 -11.35
N ALA A 280 -24.45 -10.82 -12.54
CA ALA A 280 -25.15 -9.55 -12.69
C ALA A 280 -26.43 -9.65 -11.86
N PRO A 281 -26.75 -8.64 -11.01
CA PRO A 281 -27.96 -8.69 -10.21
C PRO A 281 -29.11 -9.01 -11.16
N VAL A 282 -29.72 -10.18 -10.96
CA VAL A 282 -30.84 -10.65 -11.79
C VAL A 282 -31.83 -9.50 -11.81
N ALA A 283 -32.09 -8.97 -13.00
CA ALA A 283 -33.00 -7.85 -13.16
C ALA A 283 -34.31 -8.24 -12.48
N PRO A 284 -34.85 -7.42 -11.55
CA PRO A 284 -36.15 -7.71 -10.97
C PRO A 284 -37.17 -7.86 -12.12
N PRO A 285 -38.14 -8.79 -12.00
CA PRO A 285 -39.11 -9.04 -13.06
C PRO A 285 -39.80 -7.73 -13.48
N ALA A 286 -39.88 -7.53 -14.79
CA ALA A 286 -40.35 -6.32 -15.43
C ALA A 286 -41.87 -6.18 -15.29
N THR A 287 -42.35 -5.68 -14.15
CA THR A 287 -43.78 -5.34 -13.98
C THR A 287 -44.07 -4.06 -13.20
N ALA A 288 -43.07 -3.26 -12.80
CA ALA A 288 -43.32 -1.99 -12.11
C ALA A 288 -42.91 -0.77 -12.97
N SER A 289 -43.89 0.10 -13.24
CA SER A 289 -43.74 1.35 -13.98
C SER A 289 -42.65 2.25 -13.36
N ALA A 290 -41.83 2.86 -14.23
CA ALA A 290 -40.76 3.80 -13.85
C ALA A 290 -41.26 5.01 -13.02
N GLU A 291 -42.55 5.35 -13.12
CA GLU A 291 -43.18 6.41 -12.32
C GLU A 291 -43.46 6.00 -10.87
N GLN A 292 -43.81 4.73 -10.62
CA GLN A 292 -43.99 4.22 -9.26
C GLN A 292 -42.63 4.10 -8.53
N GLN A 293 -41.57 3.71 -9.25
CA GLN A 293 -40.23 3.59 -8.66
C GLN A 293 -39.61 4.96 -8.31
N ALA A 294 -39.95 6.03 -9.05
CA ALA A 294 -39.48 7.39 -8.75
C ALA A 294 -40.22 8.03 -7.56
N ALA A 295 -41.50 7.71 -7.36
CA ALA A 295 -42.30 8.16 -6.23
C ALA A 295 -41.91 7.47 -4.90
N GLU A 296 -41.63 6.17 -4.96
CA GLU A 296 -41.18 5.39 -3.79
C GLU A 296 -39.74 5.74 -3.37
N ALA A 297 -38.86 6.06 -4.33
CA ALA A 297 -37.50 6.51 -4.03
C ALA A 297 -37.44 7.88 -3.33
N LYS A 298 -38.45 8.74 -3.51
CA LYS A 298 -38.56 10.04 -2.82
C LYS A 298 -39.24 9.94 -1.45
N SER A 299 -40.16 9.00 -1.21
CA SER A 299 -40.80 8.84 0.11
C SER A 299 -39.93 8.12 1.15
N VAL A 300 -38.90 7.37 0.72
CA VAL A 300 -38.02 6.59 1.62
C VAL A 300 -36.87 7.39 2.24
N ARG A 301 -36.69 8.69 1.91
CA ARG A 301 -35.59 9.51 2.46
C ARG A 301 -35.82 10.05 3.89
N GLY A 302 -37.00 9.85 4.48
CA GLY A 302 -37.32 10.31 5.85
C GLY A 302 -37.61 9.21 6.88
N ALA A 303 -37.80 7.96 6.47
CA ALA A 303 -38.17 6.88 7.39
C ALA A 303 -36.94 6.16 7.95
N LYS A 304 -36.79 6.14 9.29
CA LYS A 304 -35.90 5.20 9.98
C LYS A 304 -36.20 3.79 9.45
N ARG A 305 -35.31 3.22 8.64
CA ARG A 305 -35.43 1.84 8.15
C ARG A 305 -35.50 0.90 9.35
N LYS A 306 -36.71 0.47 9.72
CA LYS A 306 -36.89 -0.71 10.58
C LYS A 306 -36.36 -1.90 9.79
N ALA A 307 -35.33 -2.58 10.30
CA ALA A 307 -34.82 -3.78 9.66
C ALA A 307 -35.96 -4.81 9.58
N CYS A 308 -36.20 -5.41 8.40
CA CYS A 308 -37.14 -6.52 8.28
C CYS A 308 -36.53 -7.75 8.97
N PHE A 309 -36.98 -8.00 10.20
CA PHE A 309 -36.60 -9.15 11.02
C PHE A 309 -37.13 -10.49 10.48
N ALA A 310 -38.18 -10.44 9.64
CA ALA A 310 -38.82 -11.61 9.05
C ALA A 310 -37.91 -12.45 8.14
N ALA A 311 -36.75 -11.92 7.72
CA ALA A 311 -35.85 -12.62 6.82
C ALA A 311 -34.49 -12.94 7.47
N LEU A 312 -34.42 -13.01 8.80
CA LEU A 312 -33.28 -13.62 9.49
C LEU A 312 -33.57 -15.11 9.66
N GLU A 313 -32.59 -15.94 9.35
CA GLU A 313 -32.62 -17.39 9.55
C GLU A 313 -31.39 -17.83 10.36
N ARG A 314 -31.47 -19.00 11.00
CA ARG A 314 -30.30 -19.60 11.66
C ARG A 314 -29.18 -19.77 10.62
N GLY A 315 -27.98 -19.29 10.95
CA GLY A 315 -26.83 -19.25 10.05
C GLY A 315 -26.66 -17.92 9.30
N THR A 316 -27.58 -16.96 9.44
CA THR A 316 -27.43 -15.65 8.80
C THR A 316 -26.26 -14.88 9.41
N GLU A 317 -25.37 -14.37 8.57
CA GLU A 317 -24.27 -13.48 8.95
C GLU A 317 -24.76 -12.04 9.10
N VAL A 318 -24.55 -11.46 10.28
CA VAL A 318 -24.95 -10.10 10.63
C VAL A 318 -23.77 -9.32 11.20
N GLY A 319 -23.72 -8.02 10.95
CA GLY A 319 -22.82 -7.12 11.69
C GLY A 319 -23.52 -6.63 12.95
N VAL A 320 -22.88 -6.75 14.11
CA VAL A 320 -23.41 -6.34 15.43
C VAL A 320 -22.43 -5.42 16.15
N LYS A 321 -22.96 -4.37 16.79
CA LYS A 321 -22.17 -3.43 17.59
C LYS A 321 -22.02 -3.97 19.02
N CYS A 322 -20.80 -4.25 19.46
CA CYS A 322 -20.52 -4.72 20.82
C CYS A 322 -20.49 -3.55 21.82
N ASP A 323 -20.43 -3.85 23.11
CA ASP A 323 -20.43 -2.87 24.22
C ASP A 323 -19.22 -1.92 24.18
N ASP A 324 -18.12 -2.35 23.56
CA ASP A 324 -16.92 -1.54 23.30
C ASP A 324 -17.14 -0.45 22.23
N GLY A 325 -18.32 -0.41 21.61
CA GLY A 325 -18.67 0.54 20.58
C GLY A 325 -18.20 0.16 19.16
N CYS A 326 -17.51 -0.96 18.99
CA CYS A 326 -17.01 -1.45 17.71
C CYS A 326 -18.00 -2.42 17.03
N TRP A 327 -17.90 -2.53 15.71
CA TRP A 327 -18.73 -3.44 14.91
C TRP A 327 -17.99 -4.74 14.62
N TYR A 328 -18.65 -5.86 14.91
CA TYR A 328 -18.13 -7.22 14.68
C TYR A 328 -19.08 -8.00 13.77
N GLY A 329 -18.55 -8.99 13.05
CA GLY A 329 -19.41 -10.00 12.41
C GLY A 329 -19.96 -10.96 13.46
N ALA A 330 -21.15 -11.49 13.24
CA ALA A 330 -21.77 -12.49 14.09
C ALA A 330 -22.68 -13.41 13.27
N THR A 331 -22.85 -14.65 13.71
CA THR A 331 -23.78 -15.62 13.11
C THR A 331 -25.01 -15.79 13.99
N VAL A 332 -26.21 -15.76 13.40
CA VAL A 332 -27.47 -16.05 14.12
C VAL A 332 -27.55 -17.53 14.45
N LEU A 333 -27.60 -17.89 15.73
CA LEU A 333 -27.69 -19.26 16.21
C LEU A 333 -29.12 -19.71 16.47
N HIS A 334 -29.94 -18.85 17.08
CA HIS A 334 -31.31 -19.17 17.42
C HIS A 334 -32.19 -17.91 17.43
N MET A 335 -33.49 -18.10 17.19
CA MET A 335 -34.48 -17.02 17.22
C MET A 335 -35.65 -17.50 18.06
N LYS A 336 -36.02 -16.72 19.07
CA LYS A 336 -37.19 -16.98 19.91
C LYS A 336 -38.21 -15.88 19.66
N ARG A 337 -39.42 -16.28 19.25
CA ARG A 337 -40.56 -15.38 19.07
C ARG A 337 -41.41 -15.51 20.33
N GLU A 338 -41.52 -14.45 21.11
CA GLU A 338 -42.46 -14.43 22.24
C GLU A 338 -43.87 -14.13 21.73
N GLU A 339 -44.86 -14.87 22.25
CA GLU A 339 -46.28 -14.78 21.85
C GLU A 339 -46.99 -13.52 22.42
N ALA A 340 -46.27 -12.68 23.18
CA ALA A 340 -46.82 -11.45 23.74
C ALA A 340 -46.90 -10.32 22.70
N ALA A 341 -47.87 -9.42 22.92
CA ALA A 341 -48.43 -8.46 21.95
C ALA A 341 -47.46 -7.49 21.24
N ASP A 342 -46.18 -7.41 21.65
CA ASP A 342 -45.19 -6.47 21.10
C ASP A 342 -44.21 -7.07 20.07
N ASN A 343 -44.34 -8.35 19.68
CA ASN A 343 -43.55 -8.96 18.58
C ASN A 343 -42.01 -8.78 18.73
N ALA A 344 -41.48 -8.71 19.95
CA ALA A 344 -40.05 -8.59 20.19
C ALA A 344 -39.35 -9.93 19.87
N LEU A 345 -38.68 -10.00 18.71
CA LEU A 345 -37.90 -11.17 18.31
C LEU A 345 -36.56 -11.15 19.05
N GLN A 346 -36.32 -12.11 19.95
CA GLN A 346 -35.02 -12.30 20.58
C GLN A 346 -34.13 -13.16 19.68
N VAL A 347 -32.90 -12.72 19.45
CA VAL A 347 -31.95 -13.42 18.57
C VAL A 347 -30.69 -13.77 19.37
N LYS A 348 -30.34 -15.06 19.40
CA LYS A 348 -29.07 -15.54 19.95
C LYS A 348 -28.01 -15.51 18.86
N ILE A 349 -26.89 -14.84 19.10
CA ILE A 349 -25.80 -14.69 18.15
C ILE A 349 -24.46 -15.18 18.72
N ARG A 350 -23.54 -15.53 17.82
CA ARG A 350 -22.13 -15.77 18.14
C ARG A 350 -21.26 -14.78 17.40
N TYR A 351 -20.44 -14.03 18.12
CA TYR A 351 -19.54 -13.05 17.53
C TYR A 351 -18.31 -13.70 16.88
N HIS A 352 -17.78 -13.03 15.87
CA HIS A 352 -16.53 -13.34 15.21
C HIS A 352 -15.48 -12.28 15.58
N GLY A 353 -14.53 -12.66 16.44
CA GLY A 353 -13.33 -11.85 16.71
C GLY A 353 -13.48 -10.71 17.72
N CYS A 354 -14.60 -10.62 18.45
CA CYS A 354 -14.60 -9.94 19.75
C CYS A 354 -14.20 -10.97 20.81
N GLY A 355 -13.47 -10.58 21.86
CA GLY A 355 -12.99 -11.49 22.90
C GLY A 355 -14.08 -12.09 23.79
N LYS A 356 -15.36 -12.01 23.39
CA LYS A 356 -16.47 -12.69 24.05
C LYS A 356 -16.61 -14.07 23.42
N GLU A 357 -16.26 -15.11 24.16
CA GLU A 357 -16.43 -16.51 23.71
C GLU A 357 -17.88 -17.01 23.90
N ASP A 358 -18.69 -16.27 24.67
CA ASP A 358 -20.06 -16.64 25.00
C ASP A 358 -21.07 -16.16 23.95
N ASP A 359 -22.05 -17.02 23.68
CA ASP A 359 -23.20 -16.68 22.86
C ASP A 359 -24.12 -15.68 23.60
N GLU A 360 -24.49 -14.58 22.95
CA GLU A 360 -25.28 -13.50 23.55
C GLU A 360 -26.71 -13.48 22.99
N TRP A 361 -27.70 -13.27 23.87
CA TRP A 361 -29.07 -13.00 23.49
C TRP A 361 -29.29 -11.49 23.34
N LEU A 362 -29.77 -11.07 22.17
CA LEU A 362 -30.14 -9.68 21.92
C LEU A 362 -31.66 -9.54 21.96
N SER A 363 -32.13 -8.79 22.95
CA SER A 363 -33.56 -8.46 23.14
C SER A 363 -34.02 -7.28 22.28
N GLU A 364 -33.10 -6.37 21.92
CA GLU A 364 -33.37 -5.24 21.03
C GLU A 364 -32.29 -5.11 19.95
N LEU A 365 -32.59 -5.59 18.75
CA LEU A 365 -31.79 -5.29 17.56
C LEU A 365 -32.19 -3.90 17.05
N SER A 366 -31.78 -2.83 17.73
CA SER A 366 -32.03 -1.48 17.21
C SER A 366 -31.52 -1.40 15.77
N GLY A 367 -32.20 -0.70 14.86
CA GLY A 367 -31.79 -0.61 13.44
C GLY A 367 -30.38 0.00 13.24
N LYS A 368 -29.75 0.50 14.31
CA LYS A 368 -28.35 0.94 14.37
C LYS A 368 -27.37 -0.16 14.79
N ALA A 369 -27.83 -1.32 15.23
CA ALA A 369 -27.03 -2.42 15.75
C ALA A 369 -26.91 -3.61 14.79
N VAL A 370 -27.71 -3.68 13.71
CA VAL A 370 -27.66 -4.80 12.76
C VAL A 370 -27.49 -4.32 11.33
N ARG A 371 -26.42 -4.77 10.68
CA ARG A 371 -26.24 -4.61 9.24
C ARG A 371 -26.14 -5.99 8.60
N ARG A 372 -27.04 -6.32 7.66
CA ARG A 372 -26.92 -7.55 6.87
C ARG A 372 -25.60 -7.54 6.11
N LEU A 373 -24.75 -8.52 6.37
CA LEU A 373 -23.66 -8.87 5.46
C LEU A 373 -24.33 -9.66 4.33
N LYS A 374 -24.19 -9.19 3.09
CA LYS A 374 -24.75 -9.93 1.94
C LYS A 374 -23.94 -11.22 1.78
N THR A 375 -24.45 -12.33 2.28
CA THR A 375 -23.93 -13.67 2.00
C THR A 375 -24.64 -14.19 0.76
N THR A 376 -23.90 -14.43 -0.33
CA THR A 376 -24.36 -15.23 -1.47
C THR A 376 -24.43 -16.69 -1.05
N ALA A 377 -25.63 -17.21 -0.84
CA ALA A 377 -25.92 -18.63 -0.74
C ALA A 377 -27.09 -18.92 -1.70
N THR A 378 -26.82 -19.66 -2.76
CA THR A 378 -27.86 -20.23 -3.64
C THR A 378 -27.86 -21.73 -3.38
N GLN A 379 -28.99 -22.24 -2.88
CA GLN A 379 -29.28 -23.67 -2.84
C GLN A 379 -29.32 -24.22 -4.27
N VAL A 380 -28.67 -25.37 -4.46
CA VAL A 380 -28.81 -26.21 -5.63
C VAL A 380 -30.10 -27.00 -5.44
N ASP A 381 -31.09 -26.77 -6.30
CA ASP A 381 -32.10 -27.78 -6.62
C ASP A 381 -31.78 -28.33 -8.01
N ALA A 382 -31.76 -29.66 -8.09
CA ALA A 382 -31.41 -30.41 -9.27
C ALA A 382 -32.65 -30.57 -10.17
N SER A 383 -32.58 -30.06 -11.39
CA SER A 383 -33.10 -30.70 -12.61
C SER A 383 -32.94 -29.75 -13.81
N GLU A 384 -32.74 -30.37 -14.97
CA GLU A 384 -32.70 -29.80 -16.33
C GLU A 384 -31.32 -29.40 -16.87
N GLU A 385 -30.72 -30.39 -17.54
CA GLU A 385 -29.89 -30.23 -18.72
C GLU A 385 -30.54 -29.25 -19.71
N ASN A 386 -29.84 -28.17 -20.09
CA ASN A 386 -29.72 -27.84 -21.52
C ASN A 386 -28.66 -26.76 -21.81
N GLU A 387 -27.88 -27.09 -22.84
CA GLU A 387 -27.22 -26.25 -23.83
C GLU A 387 -26.24 -25.14 -23.39
N LEU A 388 -24.98 -25.53 -23.49
CA LEU A 388 -23.78 -24.72 -23.75
C LEU A 388 -24.01 -23.51 -24.67
N CYS A 389 -23.51 -22.35 -24.22
CA CYS A 389 -22.99 -21.31 -25.11
C CYS A 389 -21.49 -21.12 -24.84
N PRO A 390 -20.58 -21.64 -25.67
CA PRO A 390 -19.15 -21.41 -25.53
C PRO A 390 -18.80 -20.15 -26.32
N ILE A 391 -18.29 -19.09 -25.70
CA ILE A 391 -17.41 -18.09 -26.35
C ILE A 391 -16.92 -17.08 -25.27
N VAL A 392 -15.58 -16.98 -25.17
CA VAL A 392 -14.74 -16.06 -24.35
C VAL A 392 -14.71 -16.23 -22.80
N ARG A 393 -14.27 -17.38 -22.28
CA ARG A 393 -13.84 -17.49 -20.85
C ARG A 393 -12.55 -18.26 -20.50
N PRO A 394 -11.86 -19.03 -21.38
CA PRO A 394 -10.64 -19.75 -20.95
C PRO A 394 -9.42 -18.84 -20.70
N ALA A 395 -9.16 -17.83 -21.54
CA ALA A 395 -7.86 -17.15 -21.53
C ALA A 395 -7.55 -16.36 -20.24
N TYR A 396 -8.54 -15.67 -19.67
CA TYR A 396 -8.35 -14.87 -18.46
C TYR A 396 -8.25 -15.71 -17.18
N PHE A 397 -9.05 -16.79 -17.10
CA PHE A 397 -9.02 -17.71 -15.97
C PHE A 397 -7.69 -18.48 -15.93
N THR A 398 -7.23 -18.98 -17.09
CA THR A 398 -5.92 -19.63 -17.18
C THR A 398 -4.78 -18.67 -16.87
N ALA A 399 -4.81 -17.41 -17.34
CA ALA A 399 -3.78 -16.42 -17.04
C ALA A 399 -3.74 -16.05 -15.55
N ALA A 400 -4.88 -15.88 -14.89
CA ALA A 400 -4.94 -15.47 -13.49
C ALA A 400 -4.58 -16.61 -12.52
N VAL A 401 -4.99 -17.85 -12.82
CA VAL A 401 -4.53 -19.05 -12.09
C VAL A 401 -3.04 -19.28 -12.34
N ARG A 402 -2.54 -19.01 -13.56
CA ARG A 402 -1.11 -19.02 -13.87
C ARG A 402 -0.38 -17.94 -13.10
N CYS A 403 -0.93 -16.73 -12.91
CA CYS A 403 -0.34 -15.69 -12.06
C CYS A 403 -0.36 -16.03 -10.57
N ALA A 404 -1.41 -16.68 -10.05
CA ALA A 404 -1.47 -17.12 -8.64
C ALA A 404 -0.47 -18.25 -8.36
N ARG A 405 -0.45 -19.27 -9.23
CA ARG A 405 0.55 -20.33 -9.19
C ARG A 405 1.94 -19.77 -9.43
N SER A 406 2.13 -18.85 -10.38
CA SER A 406 3.38 -18.14 -10.60
C SER A 406 3.77 -17.31 -9.39
N ALA A 407 2.88 -16.63 -8.67
CA ALA A 407 3.27 -15.86 -7.49
C ALA A 407 3.77 -16.77 -6.36
N ALA A 408 3.10 -17.90 -6.10
CA ALA A 408 3.58 -18.92 -5.17
C ALA A 408 4.88 -19.57 -5.66
N LEU A 409 4.94 -19.97 -6.94
CA LEU A 409 6.15 -20.48 -7.60
C LEU A 409 7.27 -19.44 -7.68
N LEU A 410 6.97 -18.14 -7.71
CA LEU A 410 7.94 -17.05 -7.76
C LEU A 410 8.46 -16.80 -6.36
N LEU A 411 7.62 -16.92 -5.33
CA LEU A 411 8.08 -16.95 -3.95
C LEU A 411 8.94 -18.18 -3.68
N ASP A 412 8.53 -19.37 -4.15
CA ASP A 412 9.30 -20.61 -4.03
C ASP A 412 10.58 -20.57 -4.88
N LYS A 413 10.54 -20.07 -6.13
CA LYS A 413 11.73 -19.88 -6.98
C LYS A 413 12.65 -18.78 -6.45
N ALA A 414 12.10 -17.72 -5.87
CA ALA A 414 12.91 -16.69 -5.20
C ALA A 414 13.57 -17.24 -3.93
N ALA A 415 12.91 -18.16 -3.22
CA ALA A 415 13.50 -18.90 -2.11
C ALA A 415 14.60 -19.86 -2.59
N GLN A 416 14.37 -20.65 -3.66
CA GLN A 416 15.40 -21.52 -4.24
C GLN A 416 16.58 -20.75 -4.82
N LYS A 417 16.33 -19.61 -5.50
CA LYS A 417 17.37 -18.70 -5.97
C LYS A 417 18.10 -18.03 -4.79
N SER A 418 17.44 -17.87 -3.63
CA SER A 418 18.09 -17.44 -2.40
C SER A 418 19.04 -18.48 -1.88
N GLU A 419 18.64 -19.74 -1.78
CA GLU A 419 19.52 -20.82 -1.30
C GLU A 419 20.74 -20.95 -2.22
N ALA A 420 20.55 -20.78 -3.55
CA ALA A 420 21.64 -20.73 -4.51
C ALA A 420 22.51 -19.45 -4.36
N LEU A 421 21.91 -18.28 -4.12
CA LEU A 421 22.64 -17.03 -3.89
C LEU A 421 23.29 -16.96 -2.51
N GLU A 422 22.76 -17.61 -1.48
CA GLU A 422 23.38 -17.73 -0.16
C GLU A 422 24.58 -18.66 -0.22
N ALA A 423 24.52 -19.71 -1.05
CA ALA A 423 25.68 -20.53 -1.37
C ALA A 423 26.80 -19.72 -2.08
N ASP A 424 26.44 -18.73 -2.91
CA ASP A 424 27.42 -17.85 -3.59
C ASP A 424 27.82 -16.60 -2.78
N CYS A 425 26.94 -16.04 -1.95
CA CYS A 425 27.16 -14.82 -1.16
C CYS A 425 27.84 -15.09 0.20
N TYR A 426 27.86 -16.35 0.66
CA TYR A 426 28.75 -16.76 1.77
C TYR A 426 30.22 -16.98 1.35
N VAL A 427 30.60 -16.59 0.13
CA VAL A 427 31.95 -16.07 -0.06
C VAL A 427 32.02 -14.78 0.75
N ARG A 428 32.42 -14.90 2.03
CA ARG A 428 32.79 -13.78 2.91
C ARG A 428 33.44 -12.72 2.05
N LEU A 429 32.73 -11.64 1.72
CA LEU A 429 33.37 -10.46 1.15
C LEU A 429 34.46 -10.11 2.14
N PRO A 430 35.75 -10.22 1.78
CA PRO A 430 36.79 -9.83 2.71
C PRO A 430 36.67 -8.33 2.83
N CYS A 431 35.98 -7.87 3.88
CA CYS A 431 36.04 -6.50 4.37
C CYS A 431 37.44 -6.25 4.95
N LYS A 432 38.50 -6.50 4.17
CA LYS A 432 39.81 -5.93 4.43
C LYS A 432 39.83 -4.61 3.67
N LEU A 433 39.48 -3.54 4.39
CA LEU A 433 39.91 -2.20 4.01
C LEU A 433 41.42 -2.26 3.70
N PRO A 434 41.93 -1.55 2.68
CA PRO A 434 43.35 -1.56 2.36
C PRO A 434 44.14 -1.17 3.60
N ALA A 435 44.97 -2.07 4.09
CA ALA A 435 45.90 -1.78 5.17
C ALA A 435 46.82 -0.64 4.69
N ARG A 436 46.84 0.47 5.43
CA ARG A 436 47.84 1.51 5.23
C ARG A 436 49.17 0.97 5.73
N ASP A 437 50.22 1.15 4.96
CA ASP A 437 51.58 0.88 5.44
C ASP A 437 51.95 1.86 6.56
N ALA A 438 53.09 1.63 7.22
CA ALA A 438 53.60 2.48 8.29
C ALA A 438 53.85 3.95 7.85
N ASN A 439 53.77 4.24 6.55
CA ASN A 439 53.98 5.56 5.95
C ASN A 439 52.68 6.22 5.48
N GLY A 440 51.51 5.62 5.75
CA GLY A 440 50.21 6.17 5.38
C GLY A 440 49.85 6.05 3.90
N LYS A 441 50.59 5.30 3.08
CA LYS A 441 50.21 5.01 1.69
C LYS A 441 49.22 3.85 1.64
N THR A 442 48.12 4.06 0.92
CA THR A 442 47.18 3.00 0.55
C THR A 442 47.82 2.10 -0.51
N ALA A 443 48.09 0.84 -0.17
CA ALA A 443 48.47 -0.17 -1.15
C ALA A 443 47.25 -0.49 -2.03
N THR A 444 47.34 -0.18 -3.33
CA THR A 444 46.33 -0.58 -4.32
C THR A 444 46.49 -2.07 -4.60
N THR A 445 45.76 -2.92 -3.87
CA THR A 445 45.63 -4.34 -4.24
C THR A 445 44.61 -4.45 -5.36
N ILE A 446 45.08 -4.66 -6.60
CA ILE A 446 44.21 -5.07 -7.71
C ILE A 446 43.88 -6.55 -7.50
N ILE A 447 42.65 -6.84 -7.06
CA ILE A 447 42.14 -8.21 -7.03
C ILE A 447 41.65 -8.51 -8.44
N LEU A 448 42.44 -9.25 -9.20
CA LEU A 448 41.97 -9.89 -10.44
C LEU A 448 41.04 -11.03 -10.04
N GLY A 449 39.74 -10.86 -10.30
CA GLY A 449 38.76 -11.94 -10.20
C GLY A 449 39.05 -13.04 -11.24
N PRO A 450 38.52 -14.26 -11.04
CA PRO A 450 38.76 -15.36 -11.97
C PRO A 450 38.19 -15.01 -13.35
N THR A 451 39.07 -14.98 -14.35
CA THR A 451 38.71 -14.91 -15.76
C THR A 451 37.91 -16.16 -16.12
N PRO A 452 36.70 -16.07 -16.70
CA PRO A 452 36.02 -17.25 -17.21
C PRO A 452 36.86 -17.87 -18.33
N GLY A 453 37.19 -19.15 -18.18
CA GLY A 453 38.05 -19.90 -19.08
C GLY A 453 37.52 -19.87 -20.50
N PHE A 454 38.37 -19.40 -21.41
CA PHE A 454 38.30 -19.70 -22.82
C PHE A 454 38.48 -21.21 -23.01
N LEU A 455 37.41 -21.91 -23.37
CA LEU A 455 37.51 -23.23 -23.99
C LEU A 455 37.87 -23.01 -25.47
N ALA A 456 39.16 -23.11 -25.76
CA ALA A 456 39.65 -23.41 -27.10
C ALA A 456 39.68 -24.93 -27.27
N GLY A 457 39.08 -25.44 -28.35
CA GLY A 457 39.34 -26.80 -28.82
C GLY A 457 38.26 -27.43 -29.70
N ASN A 458 38.57 -27.53 -31.00
CA ASN A 458 38.11 -28.49 -32.01
C ASN A 458 36.90 -28.10 -32.89
N PHE A 459 37.12 -27.28 -33.92
CA PHE A 459 37.37 -27.69 -35.32
C PHE A 459 37.78 -26.49 -36.17
#